data_AF-A0A3B4GUP1-F1
#
_entry.id   AF-A0A3B4GUP1-F1
#
_cell.length_a   1.000
_cell.length_b   1.000
_cell.length_c   1.000
_cell.angle_alpha   90.00
_cell.angle_beta   90.00
_cell.angle_gamma   90.00
#
_symmetry.space_group_name_H-M   'P 1'
#
loop_
_entity.id
_entity.type
_entity.pdbx_description
1 polymer ?
#
loop_
_entity_poly.entity_id
_entity_poly.type
_entity_poly.pdbx_seq_one_letter_code
_entity_poly.pdbx_strand_id
1 'polypeptide(L)'
;MATGVGMLLVVCISVCAAFNLDTSFPLLKMGERGSLFGFSVALHQDLKTESYLLLVGAPREKAEPNVPANHTGGVYTCPISANPSDCRRMKLIDPSESHVSLDMWLGVSVASQGRPGGRVLVSLCSDWLIIFLLVRS
;
A
#
# COMPACT_ATOMS: atom_id res chain seq x y z
N MET A 1 -43.13 19.40 8.03
CA MET A 1 -42.52 18.07 7.79
C MET A 1 -41.21 18.18 7.02
N ALA A 2 -41.13 18.92 5.91
CA ALA A 2 -39.89 19.08 5.12
C ALA A 2 -38.74 19.80 5.86
N THR A 3 -39.04 20.78 6.72
CA THR A 3 -38.03 21.56 7.47
C THR A 3 -37.32 20.75 8.55
N GLY A 4 -38.05 19.85 9.24
CA GLY A 4 -37.47 18.96 10.26
C GLY A 4 -36.56 17.89 9.66
N VAL A 5 -36.91 17.37 8.48
CA VAL A 5 -36.06 16.41 7.73
C VAL A 5 -34.79 17.09 7.22
N GLY A 6 -34.89 18.32 6.72
CA GLY A 6 -33.73 19.10 6.27
C GLY A 6 -32.76 19.43 7.42
N MET A 7 -33.28 19.83 8.57
CA MET A 7 -32.46 20.14 9.75
C MET A 7 -31.77 18.89 10.32
N LEU A 8 -32.48 17.75 10.34
CA LEU A 8 -31.92 16.47 10.77
C LEU A 8 -30.80 16.00 9.83
N LEU A 9 -30.98 16.15 8.52
CA LEU A 9 -29.96 15.83 7.52
C LEU A 9 -28.69 16.68 7.69
N VAL A 10 -28.83 17.99 7.93
CA VAL A 10 -27.68 18.88 8.16
C VAL A 10 -26.90 18.49 9.42
N VAL A 11 -27.60 18.17 10.51
CA VAL A 11 -26.97 17.71 11.75
C VAL A 11 -26.27 16.36 11.55
N CYS A 12 -26.92 15.40 10.88
CA CYS A 12 -26.31 14.10 10.60
C CYS A 12 -25.04 14.23 9.74
N ILE A 13 -25.05 15.06 8.70
CA ILE A 13 -23.86 15.30 7.85
C ILE A 13 -22.72 15.92 8.66
N SER A 14 -23.02 16.85 9.58
CA SER A 14 -22.03 17.46 10.46
C SER A 14 -21.40 16.47 11.45
N VAL A 15 -22.17 15.50 11.95
CA VAL A 15 -21.67 14.49 12.90
C VAL A 15 -20.89 13.39 12.18
N CYS A 16 -21.13 13.19 10.89
CA CYS A 16 -20.37 12.25 10.06
C CYS A 16 -19.04 12.82 9.52
N ALA A 17 -18.71 14.08 9.82
CA ALA A 17 -17.41 14.64 9.45
C ALA A 17 -16.30 14.02 10.34
N ALA A 18 -15.20 13.57 9.71
CA ALA A 18 -14.03 13.12 10.44
C ALA A 18 -13.46 14.29 11.28
N PHE A 19 -13.67 14.26 12.59
CA PHE A 19 -13.40 15.40 13.46
C PHE A 19 -12.02 15.36 14.15
N ASN A 20 -11.33 14.22 14.11
CA ASN A 20 -10.07 13.98 14.83
C ASN A 20 -8.89 13.64 13.91
N LEU A 21 -9.01 13.85 12.59
CA LEU A 21 -7.88 13.74 11.67
C LEU A 21 -7.16 15.08 11.56
N ASP A 22 -5.86 15.10 11.87
CA ASP A 22 -5.02 16.27 11.66
C ASP A 22 -4.72 16.43 10.16
N THR A 23 -5.20 17.51 9.58
CA THR A 23 -4.97 17.88 8.17
C THR A 23 -3.91 18.96 8.02
N SER A 24 -3.40 19.53 9.12
CA SER A 24 -2.39 20.60 9.11
C SER A 24 -0.99 20.06 8.91
N PHE A 25 -0.70 18.88 9.50
CA PHE A 25 0.63 18.26 9.44
C PHE A 25 0.60 16.80 8.92
N PRO A 26 0.14 16.56 7.68
CA PRO A 26 0.16 15.23 7.10
C PRO A 26 1.60 14.79 6.74
N LEU A 27 1.90 13.50 6.93
CA LEU A 27 3.11 12.89 6.40
C LEU A 27 2.86 12.47 4.95
N LEU A 28 3.58 13.09 4.03
CA LEU A 28 3.48 12.79 2.60
C LEU A 28 4.53 11.74 2.24
N LYS A 29 4.16 10.76 1.41
CA LYS A 29 5.08 9.78 0.80
C LYS A 29 4.91 9.80 -0.71
N MET A 30 6.03 9.81 -1.43
CA MET A 30 6.06 9.92 -2.89
C MET A 30 6.66 8.66 -3.51
N GLY A 31 6.05 8.20 -4.58
CA GLY A 31 6.58 7.14 -5.44
C GLY A 31 6.74 7.60 -6.88
N GLU A 32 7.11 6.67 -7.76
CA GLU A 32 7.35 6.95 -9.16
C GLU A 32 6.07 7.37 -9.90
N ARG A 33 6.20 8.26 -10.89
CA ARG A 33 5.02 8.71 -11.65
C ARG A 33 4.49 7.58 -12.53
N GLY A 34 3.18 7.37 -12.47
CA GLY A 34 2.51 6.34 -13.27
C GLY A 34 2.60 4.91 -12.73
N SER A 35 3.34 4.67 -11.63
CA SER A 35 3.41 3.34 -11.00
C SER A 35 2.17 2.96 -10.17
N LEU A 36 1.23 3.90 -10.03
CA LEU A 36 0.09 3.81 -9.12
C LEU A 36 0.53 3.59 -7.66
N PHE A 37 1.64 4.22 -7.25
CA PHE A 37 2.07 4.23 -5.86
C PHE A 37 0.95 4.75 -4.94
N GLY A 38 0.61 3.97 -3.92
CA GLY A 38 -0.53 4.26 -3.04
C GLY A 38 -1.82 3.53 -3.43
N PHE A 39 -1.80 2.66 -4.45
CA PHE A 39 -2.97 1.88 -4.85
C PHE A 39 -3.49 0.99 -3.71
N SER A 40 -2.59 0.44 -2.90
CA SER A 40 -2.92 -0.26 -1.66
C SER A 40 -1.97 0.18 -0.55
N VAL A 41 -2.47 0.21 0.70
CA VAL A 41 -1.69 0.64 1.86
C VAL A 41 -2.02 -0.22 3.09
N ALA A 42 -1.00 -0.51 3.91
CA ALA A 42 -1.17 -1.18 5.19
C ALA A 42 -0.14 -0.70 6.22
N LEU A 43 -0.55 -0.54 7.48
CA LEU A 43 0.38 -0.33 8.59
C LEU A 43 0.97 -1.66 9.04
N HIS A 44 2.28 -1.71 9.28
CA HIS A 44 2.98 -2.89 9.75
C HIS A 44 3.93 -2.54 10.88
N GLN A 45 4.07 -3.43 11.87
CA GLN A 45 5.01 -3.30 12.97
C GLN A 45 6.14 -4.32 12.79
N ASP A 46 7.35 -3.83 12.57
CA ASP A 46 8.55 -4.66 12.41
C ASP A 46 9.06 -5.11 13.79
N LEU A 47 9.28 -6.41 13.97
CA LEU A 47 9.81 -6.97 15.22
C LEU A 47 11.26 -6.60 15.47
N LYS A 48 12.08 -6.49 14.42
CA LYS A 48 13.53 -6.30 14.57
C LYS A 48 13.86 -4.91 15.11
N THR A 49 13.06 -3.93 14.70
CA THR A 49 13.26 -2.52 15.04
C THR A 49 12.23 -1.99 16.04
N GLU A 50 11.21 -2.79 16.38
CA GLU A 50 10.01 -2.40 17.15
C GLU A 50 9.33 -1.13 16.60
N SER A 51 9.54 -0.83 15.31
CA SER A 51 9.07 0.39 14.66
C SER A 51 7.88 0.12 13.75
N TYR A 52 7.07 1.16 13.53
CA TYR A 52 5.97 1.12 12.59
C TYR A 52 6.42 1.58 11.21
N LEU A 53 6.00 0.84 10.19
CA LEU A 53 6.28 1.10 8.78
C LEU A 53 4.96 1.10 8.01
N LEU A 54 4.88 1.95 6.99
CA LEU A 54 3.82 1.90 6.00
C LEU A 54 4.25 0.98 4.86
N LEU A 55 3.39 0.04 4.52
CA LEU A 55 3.50 -0.76 3.31
C LEU A 55 2.66 -0.08 2.23
N VAL A 56 3.25 0.14 1.06
CA VAL A 56 2.59 0.83 -0.05
C VAL A 56 2.74 0.03 -1.34
N GLY A 57 1.61 -0.34 -1.95
CA GLY A 57 1.57 -1.00 -3.24
C GLY A 57 1.64 -0.02 -4.41
N ALA A 58 2.34 -0.44 -5.47
CA ALA A 58 2.52 0.29 -6.72
C ALA A 58 2.41 -0.70 -7.91
N PRO A 59 1.19 -1.11 -8.31
CA PRO A 59 0.99 -2.22 -9.25
C PRO A 59 1.52 -1.96 -10.68
N ARG A 60 1.79 -0.71 -11.06
CA ARG A 60 2.39 -0.39 -12.38
C ARG A 60 3.87 -0.01 -12.29
N GLU A 61 4.53 -0.28 -11.17
CA GLU A 61 5.95 -0.06 -11.02
C GLU A 61 6.76 -0.86 -12.05
N LYS A 62 7.85 -0.25 -12.54
CA LYS A 62 8.74 -0.90 -13.50
C LYS A 62 9.36 -2.15 -12.89
N ALA A 63 9.72 -3.12 -13.72
CA ALA A 63 10.42 -4.29 -13.25
C ALA A 63 11.75 -3.95 -12.56
N GLU A 64 12.12 -4.72 -11.53
CA GLU A 64 13.44 -4.66 -10.93
C GLU A 64 14.53 -4.94 -11.98
N PRO A 65 15.74 -4.39 -11.78
CA PRO A 65 16.87 -4.72 -12.63
C PRO A 65 17.08 -6.24 -12.68
N ASN A 66 17.34 -6.77 -13.89
CA ASN A 66 17.53 -8.19 -14.18
C ASN A 66 16.27 -9.07 -14.18
N VAL A 67 15.07 -8.47 -14.09
CA VAL A 67 13.82 -9.18 -14.34
C VAL A 67 13.41 -8.97 -15.81
N PRO A 68 13.15 -10.03 -16.60
CA PRO A 68 12.81 -9.92 -18.02
C PRO A 68 11.33 -9.52 -18.25
N ALA A 69 10.88 -8.45 -17.60
CA ALA A 69 9.55 -7.87 -17.75
C ALA A 69 9.63 -6.34 -17.84
N ASN A 70 8.62 -5.69 -18.41
CA ASN A 70 8.57 -4.23 -18.49
C ASN A 70 8.02 -3.63 -17.17
N HIS A 71 6.86 -4.12 -16.74
CA HIS A 71 6.25 -3.80 -15.45
C HIS A 71 5.96 -5.09 -14.70
N THR A 72 6.39 -5.16 -13.46
CA THR A 72 6.03 -6.23 -12.52
C THR A 72 5.05 -5.74 -11.46
N GLY A 73 5.02 -4.43 -11.21
CA GLY A 73 4.49 -3.86 -9.98
C GLY A 73 5.50 -3.98 -8.83
N GLY A 74 5.15 -3.41 -7.68
CA GLY A 74 6.04 -3.39 -6.53
C GLY A 74 5.32 -3.07 -5.23
N VAL A 75 6.00 -3.38 -4.13
CA VAL A 75 5.60 -2.98 -2.78
C VAL A 75 6.77 -2.24 -2.14
N TYR A 76 6.47 -1.17 -1.44
CA TYR A 76 7.43 -0.31 -0.76
C TYR A 76 7.22 -0.36 0.75
N THR A 77 8.31 -0.29 1.51
CA THR A 77 8.33 0.01 2.94
C THR A 77 8.70 1.47 3.14
N CYS A 78 7.88 2.22 3.85
CA CYS A 78 8.10 3.62 4.15
C CYS A 78 8.13 3.83 5.66
N PRO A 79 9.22 4.39 6.22
CA PRO A 79 9.25 4.82 7.62
C PRO A 79 8.18 5.89 7.92
N ILE A 80 7.65 5.91 9.15
CA ILE A 80 6.81 7.02 9.61
C ILE A 80 7.71 8.22 9.91
N SER A 81 8.00 9.00 8.87
CA SER A 81 8.89 10.17 8.92
C SER A 81 8.36 11.28 8.01
N ALA A 82 8.78 12.52 8.27
CA ALA A 82 8.46 13.69 7.45
C ALA A 82 9.15 13.70 6.08
N ASN A 83 10.13 12.81 5.84
CA ASN A 83 10.79 12.73 4.54
C ASN A 83 9.87 12.02 3.53
N PRO A 84 9.50 12.65 2.41
CA PRO A 84 8.60 12.02 1.43
C PRO A 84 9.24 10.93 0.57
N SER A 85 10.57 10.90 0.47
CA SER A 85 11.30 10.03 -0.46
C SER A 85 12.11 8.93 0.22
N ASP A 86 11.78 8.59 1.47
CA ASP A 86 12.48 7.56 2.26
C ASP A 86 11.87 6.14 2.11
N CYS A 87 10.92 5.98 1.20
CA CYS A 87 10.33 4.69 0.84
C CYS A 87 11.33 3.81 0.09
N ARG A 88 11.38 2.52 0.44
CA ARG A 88 12.29 1.53 -0.16
C ARG A 88 11.50 0.39 -0.75
N ARG A 89 11.82 0.00 -1.99
CA ARG A 89 11.17 -1.14 -2.65
C ARG A 89 11.55 -2.45 -1.96
N MET A 90 10.58 -3.30 -1.71
CA MET A 90 10.78 -4.67 -1.20
C MET A 90 11.21 -5.59 -2.34
N LYS A 91 12.24 -6.41 -2.10
CA LYS A 91 12.66 -7.44 -3.06
C LYS A 91 11.80 -8.69 -2.87
N LEU A 92 10.71 -8.80 -3.62
CA LEU A 92 9.76 -9.91 -3.55
C LEU A 92 9.90 -10.91 -4.70
N ILE A 93 10.50 -10.48 -5.82
CA ILE A 93 10.71 -11.29 -7.00
C ILE A 93 12.18 -11.75 -7.03
N ASP A 94 12.39 -13.05 -7.20
CA ASP A 94 13.70 -13.59 -7.53
C ASP A 94 13.81 -13.69 -9.06
N PRO A 95 14.81 -13.02 -9.69
CA PRO A 95 14.99 -13.06 -11.14
C PRO A 95 15.33 -14.46 -11.68
N SER A 96 15.71 -15.41 -10.82
CA SER A 96 15.97 -16.80 -11.22
C SER A 96 14.71 -17.64 -11.38
N GLU A 97 13.54 -17.17 -10.94
CA GLU A 97 12.28 -17.88 -11.13
C GLU A 97 11.68 -17.64 -12.51
N SER A 98 11.43 -18.73 -13.24
CA SER A 98 10.95 -18.72 -14.62
C SER A 98 9.49 -18.30 -14.79
N HIS A 99 8.75 -18.09 -13.71
CA HIS A 99 7.32 -17.75 -13.73
C HIS A 99 7.03 -16.25 -13.69
N VAL A 100 8.07 -15.41 -13.74
CA VAL A 100 7.91 -13.94 -13.71
C VAL A 100 7.38 -13.45 -15.05
N SER A 101 6.07 -13.24 -15.10
CA SER A 101 5.35 -12.77 -16.29
C SER A 101 5.33 -11.24 -16.37
N LEU A 102 5.02 -10.70 -17.56
CA LEU A 102 4.72 -9.29 -17.76
C LEU A 102 3.41 -8.90 -17.07
N ASP A 103 3.35 -7.67 -16.55
CA ASP A 103 2.13 -7.01 -16.09
C ASP A 103 1.36 -7.79 -15.00
N MET A 104 2.07 -8.27 -13.99
CA MET A 104 1.47 -9.01 -12.87
C MET A 104 0.80 -8.14 -11.79
N TRP A 105 0.81 -6.81 -11.91
CA TRP A 105 0.18 -5.91 -10.94
C TRP A 105 0.56 -6.20 -9.47
N LEU A 106 1.84 -6.49 -9.20
CA LEU A 106 2.32 -6.78 -7.85
C LEU A 106 2.06 -5.59 -6.92
N GLY A 107 1.43 -5.84 -5.77
CA GLY A 107 1.04 -4.79 -4.83
C GLY A 107 -0.35 -4.20 -5.10
N VAL A 108 -1.18 -4.85 -5.92
CA VAL A 108 -2.60 -4.48 -6.10
C VAL A 108 -3.37 -4.53 -4.77
N SER A 109 -3.00 -5.43 -3.86
CA SER A 109 -3.46 -5.44 -2.47
C SER A 109 -2.34 -5.90 -1.55
N VAL A 110 -2.25 -5.25 -0.39
CA VAL A 110 -1.28 -5.53 0.67
C VAL A 110 -2.03 -5.53 2.01
N ALA A 111 -1.76 -6.52 2.86
CA ALA A 111 -2.34 -6.62 4.19
C ALA A 111 -1.28 -7.05 5.21
N SER A 112 -1.40 -6.56 6.44
CA SER A 112 -0.53 -6.96 7.55
C SER A 112 -1.32 -7.74 8.60
N GLN A 113 -0.69 -8.76 9.19
CA GLN A 113 -1.29 -9.57 10.26
C GLN A 113 -1.48 -8.80 11.59
N GLY A 114 -0.98 -7.55 11.69
CA GLY A 114 -1.30 -6.61 12.77
C GLY A 114 -0.73 -6.94 14.16
N ARG A 115 -0.02 -8.06 14.32
CA ARG A 115 0.78 -8.37 15.51
C ARG A 115 2.23 -7.92 15.26
N PRO A 116 3.01 -7.58 16.30
CA PRO A 116 4.44 -7.34 16.16
C PRO A 116 5.08 -8.48 15.34
N GLY A 117 5.61 -8.13 14.15
CA GLY A 117 6.24 -9.04 13.18
C GLY A 117 5.39 -10.21 12.74
N GLY A 118 4.09 -9.97 12.71
CA GLY A 118 3.17 -10.75 11.91
C GLY A 118 3.56 -10.72 10.44
N ARG A 119 3.02 -11.67 9.67
CA ARG A 119 3.33 -11.77 8.25
C ARG A 119 2.62 -10.67 7.45
N VAL A 120 3.16 -10.40 6.27
CA VAL A 120 2.57 -9.49 5.29
C VAL A 120 2.04 -10.33 4.14
N LEU A 121 0.79 -10.09 3.76
CA LEU A 121 0.20 -10.65 2.56
C LEU A 121 0.32 -9.62 1.44
N VAL A 122 0.88 -10.02 0.30
CA VAL A 122 0.94 -9.22 -0.92
C VAL A 122 0.24 -10.00 -2.02
N SER A 123 -0.53 -9.32 -2.86
CA SER A 123 -1.15 -9.96 -4.02
C SER A 123 -0.61 -9.41 -5.33
N LEU A 124 -0.69 -10.25 -6.35
CA LEU A 124 -0.43 -9.91 -7.74
C LEU A 124 -1.59 -10.46 -8.58
N CYS A 125 -1.94 -9.76 -9.66
CA CYS A 125 -3.07 -10.04 -10.53
C CYS A 125 -2.58 -10.18 -11.98
N SER A 126 -2.86 -11.32 -12.60
CA SER A 126 -2.59 -11.57 -14.03
C SER A 126 -3.88 -12.04 -14.69
N ASP A 127 -4.48 -11.16 -15.52
CA ASP A 127 -5.77 -11.31 -16.21
C ASP A 127 -6.96 -11.82 -15.35
N TRP A 128 -6.99 -13.12 -15.04
CA TRP A 128 -8.04 -13.79 -14.25
C TRP A 128 -7.54 -14.41 -12.94
N LEU A 129 -6.24 -14.39 -12.70
CA LEU A 129 -5.60 -15.06 -11.58
C LEU A 129 -5.10 -14.04 -10.56
N ILE A 130 -5.54 -14.20 -9.32
CA ILE A 130 -4.97 -13.50 -8.16
C ILE A 130 -4.09 -14.49 -7.42
N ILE A 131 -2.81 -14.16 -7.28
CA ILE A 131 -1.84 -14.93 -6.50
C ILE A 131 -1.53 -14.15 -5.22
N PHE A 132 -1.52 -14.85 -4.09
CA PHE A 132 -1.16 -14.30 -2.79
C PHE A 132 0.23 -14.79 -2.36
N LEU A 133 1.12 -13.85 -2.07
CA LEU A 133 2.45 -14.05 -1.52
C LEU A 133 2.44 -13.73 -0.03
N LEU A 134 2.90 -14.68 0.78
CA LEU A 134 3.05 -14.51 2.22
C LEU A 134 4.51 -14.17 2.54
N VAL A 135 4.75 -12.93 2.94
CA VAL A 135 6.07 -12.38 3.26
C VAL A 135 6.30 -12.42 4.77
N ARG A 136 7.48 -12.86 5.20
CA ARG A 136 7.92 -12.80 6.61
C ARG A 136 8.75 -11.54 6.85
N SER A 137 8.50 -10.87 7.96
CA SER A 137 9.28 -9.72 8.46
C SER A 137 10.65 -10.13 9.02
#